data_AF-A0A428BJX6-F1
#
_entry.id   AF-A0A428BJX6-F1
#
_cell.length_a   1.000
_cell.length_b   1.000
_cell.length_c   1.000
_cell.angle_alpha   90.00
_cell.angle_beta   90.00
_cell.angle_gamma   90.00
#
_symmetry.space_group_name_H-M   'P 1'
#
loop_
_entity.id
_entity.type
_entity.pdbx_description
1 polymer ?
#
loop_
_entity_poly.entity_id
_entity_poly.type
_entity_poly.pdbx_seq_one_letter_code
_entity_poly.pdbx_strand_id
1 'polypeptide(L)' 'MFKEILDKYQLDPTHCVFLDDIEDNTSVAEKLGIKGYQVKKRSDVVDILKSYI' A
#
# COMPACT_ATOMS: atom_id res chain seq x y z
N MET A 1 -12.20 1.38 6.66
CA MET A 1 -11.05 0.46 6.52
C MET A 1 -9.69 1.17 6.63
N PHE A 2 -9.15 1.83 5.58
CA PHE A 2 -7.78 2.39 5.64
C PHE A 2 -7.54 3.35 6.82
N LYS A 3 -8.43 4.32 7.03
CA LYS A 3 -8.34 5.23 8.19
C LYS A 3 -8.39 4.48 9.53
N GLU A 4 -9.29 3.50 9.67
CA GLU A 4 -9.38 2.69 10.88
C GLU A 4 -8.11 1.87 11.15
N ILE A 5 -7.44 1.38 10.10
CA ILE A 5 -6.16 0.67 10.22
C ILE A 5 -5.05 1.64 10.66
N LEU A 6 -4.95 2.80 10.00
CA LEU A 6 -3.98 3.84 10.37
C LEU A 6 -4.18 4.26 11.82
N ASP A 7 -5.42 4.53 12.23
CA ASP A 7 -5.76 4.95 13.60
C ASP A 7 -5.50 3.82 14.61
N LYS A 8 -5.92 2.58 14.31
CA LYS A 8 -5.73 1.44 15.22
C LYS A 8 -4.26 1.17 15.52
N TYR A 9 -3.40 1.29 14.51
CA TYR A 9 -1.98 1.01 14.63
C TYR A 9 -1.11 2.26 14.77
N GLN A 10 -1.72 3.46 14.83
CA GLN A 10 -1.05 4.75 14.91
C GLN A 10 0.04 4.91 13.83
N LEU A 11 -0.30 4.51 12.60
CA LEU A 11 0.62 4.51 11.47
C LEU A 11 0.63 5.88 10.77
N ASP A 12 1.83 6.33 10.41
CA ASP A 12 1.97 7.43 9.46
C ASP A 12 1.77 6.88 8.03
N PRO A 13 0.76 7.34 7.29
CA PRO A 13 0.51 6.86 5.93
C PRO A 13 1.70 7.07 4.99
N THR A 14 2.54 8.09 5.22
CA THR A 14 3.72 8.38 4.38
C THR A 14 4.83 7.33 4.53
N HIS A 15 4.79 6.56 5.62
CA HIS A 15 5.69 5.43 5.87
C HIS A 15 5.03 4.07 5.56
N CYS A 16 3.86 4.07 4.94
CA CYS A 16 3.12 2.85 4.61
C CYS A 16 3.19 2.50 3.12
N VAL A 17 3.19 1.20 2.85
CA VAL A 17 3.03 0.62 1.51
C VAL A 17 1.80 -0.28 1.51
N PHE A 18 0.95 -0.13 0.50
CA PHE A 18 -0.24 -0.97 0.30
C PHE A 18 -0.13 -1.74 -1.02
N LEU A 19 -0.30 -3.07 -0.94
CA LEU A 19 -0.19 -3.98 -2.07
C LEU A 19 -1.53 -4.70 -2.25
N ASP A 20 -2.13 -4.56 -3.42
CA ASP A 20 -3.44 -5.16 -3.75
C ASP A 20 -3.49 -5.42 -5.26
N ASP A 21 -4.25 -6.41 -5.71
CA ASP A 21 -4.39 -6.73 -7.13
C ASP A 21 -5.43 -5.86 -7.84
N ILE A 22 -6.32 -5.21 -7.08
CA ILE A 22 -7.36 -4.32 -7.58
C ILE A 22 -6.86 -2.87 -7.63
N GLU A 23 -6.84 -2.27 -8.83
CA GLU A 23 -6.36 -0.91 -9.08
C GLU A 23 -7.11 0.15 -8.24
N ASP A 24 -8.43 0.04 -8.16
CA ASP A 24 -9.27 0.98 -7.39
C ASP A 24 -8.88 1.02 -5.90
N ASN A 25 -8.53 -0.13 -5.30
CA ASN A 25 -8.11 -0.20 -3.90
C ASN A 25 -6.80 0.57 -3.70
N THR A 26 -5.84 0.41 -4.61
CA THR A 26 -4.55 1.12 -4.56
C THR A 26 -4.73 2.62 -4.75
N SER A 27 -5.60 3.03 -5.68
CA SER A 27 -5.95 4.45 -5.90
C SER A 27 -6.61 5.09 -4.68
N VAL A 28 -7.44 4.34 -3.93
CA VAL A 28 -8.03 4.83 -2.68
C VAL A 28 -6.97 4.98 -1.57
N ALA A 29 -6.02 4.04 -1.47
CA ALA A 29 -4.91 4.13 -0.52
C ALA A 29 -4.02 5.36 -0.80
N GLU A 30 -3.70 5.61 -2.08
CA GLU A 30 -2.89 6.77 -2.52
C GLU A 30 -3.54 8.11 -2.17
N LYS A 31 -4.86 8.23 -2.30
CA LYS A 31 -5.61 9.43 -1.88
C LYS A 31 -5.50 9.72 -0.39
N LEU A 32 -5.12 8.74 0.42
CA LEU A 32 -4.90 8.87 1.86
C LEU A 32 -3.41 9.04 2.21
N GLY A 33 -2.53 9.16 1.23
CA GLY A 33 -1.10 9.35 1.41
C GLY A 33 -0.30 8.06 1.59
N ILE A 34 -0.94 6.89 1.44
CA ILE A 34 -0.27 5.58 1.47
C ILE A 34 0.29 5.29 0.09
N LYS A 35 1.52 4.77 -0.02
CA LYS A 35 2.06 4.38 -1.32
C LYS A 35 1.42 3.07 -1.79
N GLY A 36 0.58 3.14 -2.82
CA GLY A 36 -0.14 1.99 -3.38
C GLY A 36 0.60 1.34 -4.55
N TYR A 37 0.54 0.01 -4.66
CA TYR A 37 1.01 -0.72 -5.83
C TYR A 37 0.01 -1.78 -6.24
N GLN A 38 -0.41 -1.75 -7.52
CA GLN A 38 -1.20 -2.82 -8.09
C GLN A 38 -0.31 -4.03 -8.39
N VAL A 39 -0.57 -5.15 -7.75
CA VAL A 39 0.15 -6.41 -7.94
C VAL A 39 -0.54 -7.25 -9.01
N LYS A 40 0.11 -7.48 -10.15
CA LYS A 40 -0.45 -8.30 -11.25
C LYS A 40 0.12 -9.71 -11.25
N LYS A 41 1.30 -9.89 -10.66
CA LYS A 41 1.97 -11.19 -10.50
C LYS A 41 2.82 -11.21 -9.24
N ARG A 42 3.10 -12.41 -8.75
CA ARG A 42 3.88 -12.62 -7.51
C ARG A 42 5.26 -11.97 -7.52
N SER A 43 5.92 -11.88 -8.69
CA SER A 43 7.23 -11.24 -8.80
C SER A 43 7.18 -9.75 -8.48
N ASP A 44 6.05 -9.07 -8.74
CA ASP A 44 5.92 -7.64 -8.49
C ASP A 44 6.12 -7.35 -7.00
N VAL A 45 5.55 -8.18 -6.11
CA VAL A 45 5.74 -8.04 -4.66
C VAL A 45 7.21 -8.13 -4.27
N VAL A 46 7.96 -9.05 -4.88
CA VAL A 46 9.39 -9.24 -4.59
C VAL A 46 10.18 -8.01 -5.04
N ASP A 47 9.91 -7.51 -6.25
CA ASP A 47 10.59 -6.36 -6.82
C ASP A 47 10.28 -5.08 -6.03
N ILE A 48 9.01 -4.89 -5.63
CA ILE A 48 8.56 -3.77 -4.81
C ILE A 48 9.26 -3.80 -3.45
N LEU A 49 9.18 -4.91 -2.69
CA LEU A 49 9.75 -4.98 -1.35
C LEU A 49 11.29 -4.85 -1.36
N LYS A 50 11.96 -5.35 -2.39
CA LYS A 50 13.41 -5.14 -2.58
C LYS A 50 13.80 -3.68 -2.77
N SER A 51 12.91 -2.83 -3.27
CA SER A 51 13.21 -1.40 -3.45
C SER A 51 13.30 -0.61 -2.13
N TYR A 52 12.96 -1.22 -1.00
CA TYR A 52 12.98 -0.61 0.33
C TYR A 52 14.11 -1.10 1.24
N ILE A 53 14.96 -2.03 0.77
CA ILE A 53 16.05 -2.65 1.53
C ILE A 53 17.41 -2.42 0.88
#